data_AF-Q17K71-F1
#
_entry.id   AF-Q17K71-F1
#
_cell.length_a   1.000
_cell.length_b   1.000
_cell.length_c   1.000
_cell.angle_alpha   90.00
_cell.angle_beta   90.00
_cell.angle_gamma   90.00
#
_symmetry.space_group_name_H-M   'P 1'
#
loop_
_entity.id
_entity.type
_entity.pdbx_description
1 polymer ?
#
loop_
_entity_poly.entity_id
_entity_poly.type
_entity_poly.pdbx_seq_one_letter_code
_entity_poly.pdbx_strand_id
1 'polypeptide(L)'
;KPVLEELTLLNRLDLSSNQFRMFNIGSFKGLSNLTELIVADNELEQIYGRTFEDLINLQALDMSQNRIDYLPSAVFSINTKLKIITLRENRMKYLSAKAFQGLYELEELDLSANGIHILPKTIFRPLHKLKVLLLNGNNLDFLQESIFCSLQSLEFMNIADNHVVKLQQSIFKPLTNLKLNVIHLTMSNNKLEQLSSDKFNTDIHSIHLDHNKIVTVALDAFKKLSQLEELNLSFNSIGDLQPAHLSGLLSLKYLDLTNINLRKLPEKLFASQNLLQTLRMGDNMLEEIPESTFFAMEDLQYLSLENNRIRNLIRVLSPTHLKSLINLRVLSVFNNNLESLHNDQFLNNEALEELFLDGNEISEISINAFNGLSRLRILYLSKNKLTKIQEGVFGALAALTELKLDKNSLVELPAELLHQQKALEFLCLSENKLSSIPEDLIHNNINLKILEINDNQLTTIPEGTVSNRSAA
;
A
#
# COMPACT_ATOMS: atom_id res chain seq x y z
N LYS A 1 27.33 -46.04 -0.62
CA LYS A 1 26.07 -46.18 0.15
C LYS A 1 25.47 -44.78 0.30
N PRO A 2 24.18 -44.55 0.02
CA PRO A 2 23.58 -43.26 0.31
C PRO A 2 23.54 -43.10 1.84
N VAL A 3 24.33 -42.17 2.37
CA VAL A 3 24.48 -41.92 3.83
C VAL A 3 23.13 -41.60 4.50
N LEU A 4 22.18 -41.08 3.71
CA LEU A 4 20.84 -40.71 4.18
C LEU A 4 19.90 -41.90 4.39
N GLU A 5 20.18 -43.08 3.81
CA GLU A 5 19.27 -44.24 3.86
C GLU A 5 19.05 -44.78 5.29
N GLU A 6 20.00 -44.54 6.19
CA GLU A 6 19.93 -44.99 7.58
C GLU A 6 19.25 -43.95 8.51
N LEU A 7 18.97 -42.73 8.03
CA LEU A 7 18.39 -41.63 8.81
C LEU A 7 16.85 -41.65 8.84
N THR A 8 16.26 -42.81 9.13
CA THR A 8 14.81 -43.04 8.99
C THR A 8 13.93 -42.23 9.95
N LEU A 9 14.49 -41.63 11.01
CA LEU A 9 13.77 -40.76 11.95
C LEU A 9 13.80 -39.28 11.57
N LEU A 10 14.52 -38.92 10.50
CA LEU A 10 14.67 -37.53 10.09
C LEU A 10 13.34 -36.93 9.63
N ASN A 11 12.95 -35.80 10.22
CA ASN A 11 11.68 -35.13 9.95
C ASN A 11 11.83 -33.84 9.13
N ARG A 12 12.94 -33.12 9.31
CA ARG A 12 13.29 -31.92 8.54
C ARG A 12 14.72 -32.05 8.02
N LEU A 13 14.92 -31.68 6.76
CA LEU A 13 16.22 -31.68 6.11
C LEU A 13 16.41 -30.35 5.39
N ASP A 14 17.45 -29.63 5.77
CA ASP A 14 17.83 -28.36 5.17
C ASP A 14 19.18 -28.51 4.47
N LEU A 15 19.18 -28.28 3.16
CA LEU A 15 20.32 -28.32 2.26
C LEU A 15 20.51 -26.97 1.56
N SER A 16 19.90 -25.90 2.08
CA SER A 16 19.94 -24.58 1.46
C SER A 16 21.34 -23.95 1.44
N SER A 17 21.54 -22.93 0.60
CA SER A 17 22.80 -22.17 0.49
C SER A 17 24.02 -23.06 0.22
N ASN A 18 23.88 -23.96 -0.74
CA ASN A 18 24.92 -24.89 -1.17
C ASN A 18 25.14 -24.78 -2.69
N GLN A 19 25.83 -25.75 -3.30
CA GLN A 19 26.16 -25.78 -4.73
C GLN A 19 25.54 -27.00 -5.44
N PHE A 20 24.41 -27.51 -4.96
CA PHE A 20 23.73 -28.64 -5.59
C PHE A 20 23.23 -28.23 -6.97
N ARG A 21 23.61 -28.99 -8.01
CA ARG A 21 23.17 -28.79 -9.40
C ARG A 21 22.03 -29.70 -9.83
N MET A 22 21.91 -30.85 -9.18
CA MET A 22 20.85 -31.83 -9.41
C MET A 22 20.78 -32.84 -8.26
N PHE A 23 19.63 -33.49 -8.13
CA PHE A 23 19.45 -34.69 -7.32
C PHE A 23 19.12 -35.88 -8.23
N ASN A 24 19.86 -36.98 -8.06
CA ASN A 24 19.60 -38.21 -8.78
C ASN A 24 18.38 -38.95 -8.19
N ILE A 25 17.79 -39.85 -8.97
CA ILE A 25 16.75 -40.76 -8.46
C ILE A 25 17.32 -41.57 -7.29
N GLY A 26 16.58 -41.62 -6.17
CA GLY A 26 17.02 -42.28 -4.95
C GLY A 26 17.97 -41.46 -4.07
N SER A 27 18.20 -40.16 -4.36
CA SER A 27 19.01 -39.28 -3.49
C SER A 27 18.44 -39.16 -2.07
N PHE A 28 17.12 -39.32 -1.92
CA PHE A 28 16.40 -39.24 -0.64
C PHE A 28 15.88 -40.59 -0.15
N LYS A 29 16.44 -41.69 -0.66
CA LYS A 29 16.02 -43.04 -0.31
C LYS A 29 16.10 -43.24 1.21
N GLY A 30 15.05 -43.82 1.79
CA GLY A 30 14.95 -44.10 3.24
C GLY A 30 14.37 -42.96 4.08
N LEU A 31 14.18 -41.77 3.53
CA LEU A 31 13.67 -40.59 4.25
C LEU A 31 12.13 -40.50 4.25
N SER A 32 11.43 -41.61 4.46
CA SER A 32 9.96 -41.66 4.38
C SER A 32 9.25 -40.84 5.46
N ASN A 33 9.91 -40.53 6.59
CA ASN A 33 9.36 -39.75 7.69
C ASN A 33 9.59 -38.23 7.55
N LEU A 34 10.30 -37.81 6.50
CA LEU A 34 10.59 -36.41 6.25
C LEU A 34 9.28 -35.67 5.91
N THR A 35 9.00 -34.60 6.64
CA THR A 35 7.85 -33.71 6.40
C THR A 35 8.27 -32.38 5.79
N GLU A 36 9.53 -32.00 5.93
CA GLU A 36 10.03 -30.73 5.40
C GLU A 36 11.40 -30.92 4.74
N LEU A 37 11.51 -30.45 3.50
CA LEU A 37 12.74 -30.44 2.73
C LEU A 37 13.01 -29.02 2.20
N ILE A 38 14.15 -28.46 2.55
CA ILE A 38 14.62 -27.16 2.05
C ILE A 38 15.86 -27.41 1.21
N VAL A 39 15.80 -27.04 -0.07
CA VAL A 39 16.92 -27.08 -1.03
C VAL A 39 17.11 -25.72 -1.72
N ALA A 40 16.67 -24.65 -1.06
CA ALA A 40 16.72 -23.28 -1.54
C ALA A 40 18.16 -22.78 -1.76
N ASP A 41 18.35 -21.70 -2.53
CA ASP A 41 19.65 -21.04 -2.70
C ASP A 41 20.76 -22.03 -3.10
N ASN A 42 20.58 -22.65 -4.26
CA ASN A 42 21.48 -23.66 -4.82
C ASN A 42 21.64 -23.42 -6.33
N GLU A 43 22.27 -24.37 -7.05
CA GLU A 43 22.44 -24.30 -8.49
C GLU A 43 21.55 -25.30 -9.25
N LEU A 44 20.41 -25.73 -8.69
CA LEU A 44 19.59 -26.79 -9.28
C LEU A 44 19.05 -26.37 -10.64
N GLU A 45 19.43 -27.09 -11.70
CA GLU A 45 19.00 -26.78 -13.08
C GLU A 45 17.80 -27.62 -13.50
N GLN A 46 17.71 -28.87 -13.02
CA GLN A 46 16.69 -29.83 -13.44
C GLN A 46 16.16 -30.65 -12.27
N ILE A 47 14.88 -31.03 -12.36
CA ILE A 47 14.25 -32.01 -11.48
C ILE A 47 13.78 -33.18 -12.34
N TYR A 48 14.17 -34.40 -11.97
CA TYR A 48 13.68 -35.61 -12.63
C TYR A 48 12.32 -36.03 -12.05
N GLY A 49 11.45 -36.64 -12.85
CA GLY A 49 10.08 -36.97 -12.45
C GLY A 49 9.93 -37.90 -11.23
N ARG A 50 11.00 -38.59 -10.81
CA ARG A 50 11.04 -39.49 -9.64
C ARG A 50 11.97 -39.01 -8.53
N THR A 51 12.37 -37.74 -8.55
CA THR A 51 13.33 -37.19 -7.58
C THR A 51 12.85 -37.31 -6.14
N PHE A 52 11.56 -37.12 -5.88
CA PHE A 52 10.97 -37.05 -4.54
C PHE A 52 10.15 -38.29 -4.15
N GLU A 53 10.30 -39.41 -4.85
CA GLU A 53 9.40 -40.58 -4.70
C GLU A 53 9.44 -41.23 -3.31
N ASP A 54 10.57 -41.15 -2.61
CA ASP A 54 10.75 -41.72 -1.28
C ASP A 54 10.12 -40.85 -0.17
N LEU A 55 9.82 -39.58 -0.45
CA LEU A 55 9.37 -38.57 0.52
C LEU A 55 7.85 -38.59 0.70
N ILE A 56 7.29 -39.75 1.04
CA ILE A 56 5.83 -39.99 1.07
C ILE A 56 5.06 -39.16 2.11
N ASN A 57 5.74 -38.67 3.16
CA ASN A 57 5.15 -37.84 4.22
C ASN A 57 5.46 -36.35 4.08
N LEU A 58 6.07 -35.91 2.97
CA LEU A 58 6.47 -34.53 2.77
C LEU A 58 5.25 -33.60 2.79
N GLN A 59 5.36 -32.52 3.56
CA GLN A 59 4.32 -31.49 3.75
C GLN A 59 4.78 -30.13 3.26
N ALA A 60 6.07 -29.81 3.36
CA ALA A 60 6.65 -28.57 2.86
C ALA A 60 7.90 -28.85 2.02
N LEU A 61 7.99 -28.17 0.88
CA LEU A 61 9.12 -28.27 -0.04
C LEU A 61 9.52 -26.87 -0.52
N ASP A 62 10.72 -26.46 -0.17
CA ASP A 62 11.33 -25.22 -0.63
C ASP A 62 12.44 -25.49 -1.63
N MET A 63 12.23 -25.06 -2.88
CA MET A 63 13.19 -25.13 -3.97
C MET A 63 13.49 -23.74 -4.55
N SER A 64 13.29 -22.68 -3.76
CA SER A 64 13.46 -21.30 -4.19
C SER A 64 14.92 -20.95 -4.51
N GLN A 65 15.16 -19.83 -5.21
CA GLN A 65 16.51 -19.31 -5.49
C GLN A 65 17.44 -20.36 -6.14
N ASN A 66 16.95 -21.01 -7.19
CA ASN A 66 17.68 -22.02 -7.94
C ASN A 66 17.69 -21.66 -9.44
N ARG A 67 18.05 -22.60 -10.31
CA ARG A 67 18.12 -22.40 -11.77
C ARG A 67 17.14 -23.28 -12.52
N ILE A 68 16.08 -23.75 -11.86
CA ILE A 68 15.12 -24.71 -12.42
C ILE A 68 14.36 -24.04 -13.56
N ASP A 69 14.39 -24.63 -14.75
CA ASP A 69 13.72 -24.08 -15.94
C ASP A 69 12.44 -24.83 -16.36
N TYR A 70 12.27 -26.07 -15.88
CA TYR A 70 11.19 -26.98 -16.25
C TYR A 70 10.70 -27.86 -15.09
N LEU A 71 9.39 -27.98 -14.93
CA LEU A 71 8.75 -28.97 -14.05
C LEU A 71 8.13 -30.13 -14.86
N PRO A 72 8.60 -31.38 -14.66
CA PRO A 72 8.06 -32.53 -15.38
C PRO A 72 6.68 -32.95 -14.91
N SER A 73 6.01 -33.74 -15.75
CA SER A 73 4.70 -34.32 -15.46
C SER A 73 4.76 -35.21 -14.21
N ALA A 74 3.77 -35.07 -13.32
CA ALA A 74 3.54 -35.95 -12.18
C ALA A 74 4.73 -36.06 -11.19
N VAL A 75 5.61 -35.05 -11.15
CA VAL A 75 6.82 -35.04 -10.31
C VAL A 75 6.51 -35.13 -8.81
N PHE A 76 5.33 -34.68 -8.39
CA PHE A 76 4.86 -34.73 -7.01
C PHE A 76 3.72 -35.74 -6.79
N SER A 77 3.47 -36.66 -7.72
CA SER A 77 2.29 -37.53 -7.69
C SER A 77 2.21 -38.47 -6.48
N ILE A 78 3.35 -38.76 -5.86
CA ILE A 78 3.45 -39.58 -4.64
C ILE A 78 3.39 -38.71 -3.38
N ASN A 79 3.81 -37.44 -3.44
CA ASN A 79 3.92 -36.54 -2.29
C ASN A 79 2.55 -35.88 -1.98
N THR A 80 1.51 -36.70 -1.82
CA THR A 80 0.10 -36.27 -1.72
C THR A 80 -0.23 -35.50 -0.45
N LYS A 81 0.68 -35.47 0.53
CA LYS A 81 0.57 -34.71 1.78
C LYS A 81 1.18 -33.30 1.71
N LEU A 82 1.76 -32.92 0.57
CA LEU A 82 2.32 -31.59 0.38
C LEU A 82 1.24 -30.53 0.54
N LYS A 83 1.53 -29.56 1.40
CA LYS A 83 0.73 -28.38 1.71
C LYS A 83 1.36 -27.11 1.18
N ILE A 84 2.69 -27.04 1.17
CA ILE A 84 3.43 -25.85 0.75
C ILE A 84 4.50 -26.27 -0.25
N ILE A 85 4.52 -25.60 -1.40
CA ILE A 85 5.61 -25.69 -2.36
C ILE A 85 6.01 -24.27 -2.75
N THR A 86 7.29 -23.94 -2.57
CA THR A 86 7.86 -22.72 -3.16
C THR A 86 8.94 -23.07 -4.18
N LEU A 87 8.83 -22.40 -5.32
CA LEU A 87 9.72 -22.45 -6.47
C LEU A 87 10.10 -21.03 -6.91
N ARG A 88 9.95 -20.06 -5.99
CA ARG A 88 10.25 -18.66 -6.21
C ARG A 88 11.68 -18.44 -6.68
N GLU A 89 11.92 -17.40 -7.48
CA GLU A 89 13.28 -16.99 -7.88
C GLU A 89 14.04 -18.14 -8.57
N ASN A 90 13.37 -18.78 -9.52
CA ASN A 90 13.96 -19.77 -10.42
C ASN A 90 13.98 -19.22 -11.86
N ARG A 91 14.25 -20.09 -12.85
CA ARG A 91 14.30 -19.71 -14.27
C ARG A 91 13.19 -20.36 -15.07
N MET A 92 12.08 -20.67 -14.41
CA MET A 92 11.06 -21.55 -14.95
C MET A 92 10.33 -20.89 -16.11
N LYS A 93 10.39 -21.48 -17.29
CA LYS A 93 9.70 -20.99 -18.51
C LYS A 93 8.54 -21.87 -18.91
N TYR A 94 8.66 -23.17 -18.61
CA TYR A 94 7.73 -24.19 -19.07
C TYR A 94 7.28 -25.06 -17.91
N LEU A 95 5.96 -25.31 -17.84
CA LEU A 95 5.37 -26.24 -16.89
C LEU A 95 4.63 -27.33 -17.65
N SER A 96 4.81 -28.59 -17.26
CA SER A 96 3.93 -29.65 -17.72
C SER A 96 2.51 -29.43 -17.19
N ALA A 97 1.49 -29.64 -18.04
CA ALA A 97 0.09 -29.51 -17.66
C ALA A 97 -0.38 -30.43 -16.51
N LYS A 98 0.47 -31.41 -16.12
CA LYS A 98 0.28 -32.37 -15.03
C LYS A 98 1.36 -32.26 -13.94
N ALA A 99 2.12 -31.16 -13.89
CA ALA A 99 3.21 -31.00 -12.91
C ALA A 99 2.71 -31.18 -11.46
N PHE A 100 1.54 -30.60 -11.14
CA PHE A 100 0.93 -30.65 -9.81
C PHE A 100 -0.11 -31.77 -9.62
N GLN A 101 -0.09 -32.79 -10.49
CA GLN A 101 -0.99 -33.94 -10.34
C GLN A 101 -0.74 -34.64 -8.99
N GLY A 102 -1.81 -34.90 -8.22
CA GLY A 102 -1.75 -35.59 -6.93
C GLY A 102 -1.72 -34.66 -5.71
N LEU A 103 -1.52 -33.35 -5.91
CA LEU A 103 -1.41 -32.35 -4.85
C LEU A 103 -2.77 -31.84 -4.34
N TYR A 104 -3.62 -32.75 -3.85
CA TYR A 104 -4.99 -32.42 -3.43
C TYR A 104 -5.05 -31.68 -2.09
N GLU A 105 -3.99 -31.74 -1.29
CA GLU A 105 -3.86 -31.11 0.02
C GLU A 105 -3.05 -29.80 -0.01
N LEU A 106 -2.62 -29.35 -1.20
CA LEU A 106 -1.80 -28.15 -1.33
C LEU A 106 -2.59 -26.90 -0.93
N GLU A 107 -2.05 -26.13 0.00
CA GLU A 107 -2.62 -24.89 0.54
C GLU A 107 -1.89 -23.65 -0.01
N GLU A 108 -0.59 -23.75 -0.28
CA GLU A 108 0.24 -22.66 -0.79
C GLU A 108 1.14 -23.11 -1.94
N LEU A 109 1.11 -22.34 -3.03
CA LEU A 109 1.97 -22.53 -4.20
C LEU A 109 2.59 -21.19 -4.59
N ASP A 110 3.92 -21.13 -4.48
CA ASP A 110 4.70 -19.98 -4.90
C ASP A 110 5.52 -20.30 -6.16
N LEU A 111 5.15 -19.64 -7.26
CA LEU A 111 5.83 -19.67 -8.56
C LEU A 111 6.34 -18.27 -8.95
N SER A 112 6.44 -17.34 -7.98
CA SER A 112 6.80 -15.95 -8.21
C SER A 112 8.26 -15.80 -8.67
N ALA A 113 8.59 -14.64 -9.25
CA ALA A 113 9.93 -14.29 -9.70
C ALA A 113 10.57 -15.38 -10.59
N ASN A 114 9.84 -15.81 -11.62
CA ASN A 114 10.29 -16.80 -12.59
C ASN A 114 10.20 -16.22 -14.02
N GLY A 115 10.34 -17.05 -15.05
CA GLY A 115 10.23 -16.64 -16.46
C GLY A 115 8.97 -17.19 -17.15
N ILE A 116 7.88 -17.39 -16.41
CA ILE A 116 6.72 -18.12 -16.94
C ILE A 116 5.96 -17.21 -17.90
N HIS A 117 5.89 -17.62 -19.17
CA HIS A 117 5.12 -16.92 -20.20
C HIS A 117 3.68 -17.42 -20.32
N ILE A 118 3.47 -18.73 -20.18
CA ILE A 118 2.19 -19.39 -20.41
C ILE A 118 1.97 -20.45 -19.32
N LEU A 119 0.81 -20.37 -18.67
CA LEU A 119 0.31 -21.43 -17.80
C LEU A 119 -0.56 -22.41 -18.59
N PRO A 120 -0.30 -23.73 -18.54
CA PRO A 120 -1.18 -24.71 -19.16
C PRO A 120 -2.60 -24.68 -18.57
N LYS A 121 -3.64 -24.80 -19.41
CA LYS A 121 -5.06 -24.70 -19.00
C LYS A 121 -5.44 -25.52 -17.75
N THR A 122 -4.82 -26.70 -17.60
CA THR A 122 -5.21 -27.69 -16.59
C THR A 122 -4.27 -27.72 -15.39
N ILE A 123 -3.28 -26.84 -15.32
CA ILE A 123 -2.18 -26.91 -14.35
C ILE A 123 -2.67 -26.90 -12.90
N PHE A 124 -3.72 -26.13 -12.60
CA PHE A 124 -4.27 -25.99 -11.25
C PHE A 124 -5.45 -26.92 -10.95
N ARG A 125 -5.88 -27.77 -11.90
CA ARG A 125 -7.06 -28.64 -11.71
C ARG A 125 -7.04 -29.47 -10.42
N PRO A 126 -5.90 -30.04 -9.96
CA PRO A 126 -5.87 -30.83 -8.74
C PRO A 126 -6.01 -30.01 -7.44
N LEU A 127 -5.78 -28.69 -7.48
CA LEU A 127 -5.46 -27.86 -6.31
C LEU A 127 -6.71 -27.28 -5.62
N HIS A 128 -7.65 -28.13 -5.21
CA HIS A 128 -8.94 -27.70 -4.66
C HIS A 128 -8.86 -27.02 -3.27
N LYS A 129 -7.78 -27.29 -2.52
CA LYS A 129 -7.51 -26.71 -1.18
C LYS A 129 -6.58 -25.51 -1.20
N LEU A 130 -6.14 -25.06 -2.38
CA LEU A 130 -5.20 -23.96 -2.49
C LEU A 130 -5.84 -22.67 -1.97
N LYS A 131 -5.16 -22.04 -1.02
CA LYS A 131 -5.52 -20.75 -0.40
C LYS A 131 -4.67 -19.62 -0.95
N VAL A 132 -3.39 -19.88 -1.19
CA VAL A 132 -2.42 -18.88 -1.63
C VAL A 132 -1.79 -19.31 -2.95
N LEU A 133 -1.92 -18.44 -3.96
CA LEU A 133 -1.26 -18.61 -5.27
C LEU A 133 -0.43 -17.37 -5.60
N LEU A 134 0.88 -17.54 -5.65
CA LEU A 134 1.82 -16.47 -6.03
C LEU A 134 2.39 -16.73 -7.42
N LEU A 135 2.13 -15.80 -8.33
CA LEU A 135 2.55 -15.81 -9.74
C LEU A 135 3.23 -14.49 -10.12
N ASN A 136 3.48 -13.59 -9.17
CA ASN A 136 4.03 -12.28 -9.43
C ASN A 136 5.48 -12.33 -9.93
N GLY A 137 5.91 -11.30 -10.68
CA GLY A 137 7.27 -11.25 -11.21
C GLY A 137 7.53 -12.34 -12.26
N ASN A 138 6.54 -12.62 -13.11
CA ASN A 138 6.67 -13.54 -14.24
C ASN A 138 6.46 -12.77 -15.56
N ASN A 139 6.43 -13.48 -16.68
CA ASN A 139 6.23 -12.90 -18.01
C ASN A 139 4.85 -13.26 -18.59
N LEU A 140 3.82 -13.38 -17.75
CA LEU A 140 2.49 -13.78 -18.19
C LEU A 140 1.85 -12.66 -19.03
N ASP A 141 1.69 -12.91 -20.33
CA ASP A 141 0.99 -11.97 -21.24
C ASP A 141 -0.52 -12.25 -21.31
N PHE A 142 -0.92 -13.50 -21.03
CA PHE A 142 -2.29 -13.99 -21.20
C PHE A 142 -2.67 -15.03 -20.15
N LEU A 143 -3.89 -14.92 -19.62
CA LEU A 143 -4.50 -15.95 -18.78
C LEU A 143 -5.62 -16.65 -19.53
N GLN A 144 -5.53 -17.97 -19.61
CA GLN A 144 -6.53 -18.78 -20.32
C GLN A 144 -7.87 -18.79 -19.59
N GLU A 145 -8.96 -18.90 -20.36
CA GLU A 145 -10.30 -19.01 -19.80
C GLU A 145 -10.41 -20.21 -18.85
N SER A 146 -11.06 -19.99 -17.70
CA SER A 146 -11.30 -21.02 -16.68
C SER A 146 -10.03 -21.63 -16.08
N ILE A 147 -8.87 -20.98 -16.17
CA ILE A 147 -7.63 -21.49 -15.59
C ILE A 147 -7.72 -21.69 -14.06
N PHE A 148 -8.58 -20.91 -13.39
CA PHE A 148 -8.80 -20.97 -11.95
C PHE A 148 -10.04 -21.81 -11.55
N CYS A 149 -10.58 -22.65 -12.44
CA CYS A 149 -11.88 -23.31 -12.22
C CYS A 149 -11.98 -24.24 -11.02
N SER A 150 -10.85 -24.71 -10.50
CA SER A 150 -10.76 -25.64 -9.37
C SER A 150 -10.42 -24.97 -8.04
N LEU A 151 -10.03 -23.69 -8.03
CA LEU A 151 -9.47 -22.98 -6.87
C LEU A 151 -10.55 -22.42 -5.94
N GLN A 152 -11.42 -23.30 -5.43
CA GLN A 152 -12.59 -22.91 -4.65
C GLN A 152 -12.26 -22.44 -3.23
N SER A 153 -11.05 -22.74 -2.73
CA SER A 153 -10.60 -22.36 -1.38
C SER A 153 -9.69 -21.13 -1.38
N LEU A 154 -9.51 -20.48 -2.54
CA LEU A 154 -8.53 -19.41 -2.69
C LEU A 154 -8.89 -18.20 -1.83
N GLU A 155 -7.88 -17.67 -1.14
CA GLU A 155 -7.95 -16.51 -0.24
C GLU A 155 -7.08 -15.37 -0.80
N PHE A 156 -5.92 -15.71 -1.36
CA PHE A 156 -4.97 -14.73 -1.89
C PHE A 156 -4.43 -15.16 -3.25
N MET A 157 -4.54 -14.28 -4.24
CA MET A 157 -3.90 -14.44 -5.54
C MET A 157 -3.06 -13.22 -5.88
N ASN A 158 -1.79 -13.44 -6.15
CA ASN A 158 -0.88 -12.42 -6.64
C ASN A 158 -0.42 -12.71 -8.06
N ILE A 159 -0.87 -11.91 -9.02
CA ILE A 159 -0.41 -11.92 -10.41
C ILE A 159 0.24 -10.58 -10.80
N ALA A 160 0.70 -9.81 -9.81
CA ALA A 160 1.37 -8.53 -10.04
C ALA A 160 2.67 -8.68 -10.84
N ASP A 161 3.22 -7.59 -11.36
CA ASP A 161 4.51 -7.58 -12.05
C ASP A 161 4.58 -8.62 -13.17
N ASN A 162 3.58 -8.59 -14.05
CA ASN A 162 3.46 -9.46 -15.22
C ASN A 162 3.19 -8.59 -16.46
N HIS A 163 2.69 -9.18 -17.54
CA HIS A 163 2.45 -8.48 -18.80
C HIS A 163 1.01 -8.63 -19.28
N VAL A 164 0.07 -8.94 -18.37
CA VAL A 164 -1.32 -9.24 -18.72
C VAL A 164 -1.98 -8.00 -19.29
N VAL A 165 -2.44 -8.09 -20.55
CA VAL A 165 -3.09 -6.98 -21.26
C VAL A 165 -4.61 -6.99 -21.08
N LYS A 166 -5.22 -8.18 -21.01
CA LYS A 166 -6.68 -8.34 -20.96
C LYS A 166 -7.08 -9.50 -20.05
N LEU A 167 -8.16 -9.29 -19.29
CA LEU A 167 -8.83 -10.35 -18.53
C LEU A 167 -9.92 -10.99 -19.39
N GLN A 168 -9.94 -12.33 -19.43
CA GLN A 168 -11.02 -13.07 -20.07
C GLN A 168 -12.34 -12.92 -19.31
N GLN A 169 -13.45 -13.11 -20.02
CA GLN A 169 -14.77 -13.08 -19.40
C GLN A 169 -14.86 -14.11 -18.27
N SER A 170 -15.38 -13.68 -17.12
CA SER A 170 -15.67 -14.56 -15.98
C SER A 170 -14.45 -15.36 -15.50
N ILE A 171 -13.23 -14.84 -15.69
CA ILE A 171 -12.00 -15.53 -15.30
C ILE A 171 -11.94 -15.85 -13.81
N PHE A 172 -12.46 -14.95 -12.98
CA PHE A 172 -12.54 -15.14 -11.54
C PHE A 172 -13.87 -15.76 -11.09
N LYS A 173 -14.82 -16.02 -12.01
CA LYS A 173 -16.13 -16.61 -11.70
C LYS A 173 -16.08 -17.87 -10.84
N PRO A 174 -15.14 -18.80 -11.06
CA PRO A 174 -15.05 -20.00 -10.24
C PRO A 174 -14.62 -19.78 -8.79
N LEU A 175 -14.09 -18.59 -8.46
CA LEU A 175 -13.67 -18.22 -7.11
C LEU A 175 -14.86 -17.86 -6.20
N THR A 176 -16.09 -18.17 -6.59
CA THR A 176 -17.25 -18.05 -5.69
C THR A 176 -17.10 -19.04 -4.55
N ASN A 177 -16.93 -18.54 -3.33
CA ASN A 177 -16.67 -19.38 -2.18
C ASN A 177 -17.92 -19.48 -1.30
N LEU A 178 -18.29 -20.70 -0.92
CA LEU A 178 -19.42 -20.97 -0.04
C LEU A 178 -19.05 -20.84 1.46
N LYS A 179 -17.78 -20.56 1.80
CA LYS A 179 -17.22 -20.74 3.15
C LYS A 179 -16.59 -19.51 3.83
N LEU A 180 -17.08 -18.29 3.58
CA LEU A 180 -16.70 -17.07 4.33
C LEU A 180 -15.23 -16.61 4.19
N ASN A 181 -14.48 -17.11 3.20
CA ASN A 181 -13.10 -16.66 2.99
C ASN A 181 -13.05 -15.31 2.27
N VAL A 182 -12.14 -14.44 2.72
CA VAL A 182 -11.85 -13.13 2.13
C VAL A 182 -10.92 -13.33 0.93
N ILE A 183 -11.32 -12.83 -0.24
CA ILE A 183 -10.53 -12.96 -1.47
C ILE A 183 -9.80 -11.65 -1.75
N HIS A 184 -8.48 -11.71 -1.76
CA HIS A 184 -7.58 -10.62 -2.14
C HIS A 184 -6.94 -10.93 -3.49
N LEU A 185 -7.13 -10.04 -4.46
CA LEU A 185 -6.56 -10.14 -5.79
C LEU A 185 -5.66 -8.93 -6.06
N THR A 186 -4.37 -9.18 -6.29
CA THR A 186 -3.48 -8.14 -6.82
C THR A 186 -3.03 -8.49 -8.23
N MET A 187 -3.25 -7.51 -9.11
CA MET A 187 -2.86 -7.52 -10.51
C MET A 187 -2.07 -6.23 -10.84
N SER A 188 -1.42 -5.67 -9.82
CA SER A 188 -0.63 -4.45 -9.90
C SER A 188 0.49 -4.59 -10.93
N ASN A 189 0.94 -3.48 -11.52
CA ASN A 189 2.06 -3.47 -12.48
C ASN A 189 1.88 -4.50 -13.63
N ASN A 190 0.74 -4.43 -14.30
CA ASN A 190 0.43 -5.19 -15.52
C ASN A 190 0.16 -4.21 -16.68
N LYS A 191 -0.48 -4.68 -17.76
CA LYS A 191 -0.77 -3.88 -18.95
C LYS A 191 -2.27 -3.79 -19.22
N LEU A 192 -3.11 -3.91 -18.18
CA LEU A 192 -4.56 -3.90 -18.33
C LEU A 192 -5.04 -2.54 -18.85
N GLU A 193 -5.89 -2.54 -19.88
CA GLU A 193 -6.36 -1.29 -20.53
C GLU A 193 -7.82 -0.94 -20.20
N GLN A 194 -8.64 -1.95 -19.87
CA GLN A 194 -10.08 -1.80 -19.71
C GLN A 194 -10.63 -2.70 -18.61
N LEU A 195 -11.67 -2.22 -17.91
CA LEU A 195 -12.40 -2.98 -16.89
C LEU A 195 -13.88 -3.09 -17.24
N SER A 196 -14.47 -4.26 -16.98
CA SER A 196 -15.89 -4.55 -17.22
C SER A 196 -16.45 -5.50 -16.17
N SER A 197 -17.78 -5.51 -16.02
CA SER A 197 -18.47 -6.19 -14.91
C SER A 197 -18.41 -7.71 -14.95
N ASP A 198 -18.17 -8.27 -16.15
CA ASP A 198 -18.08 -9.70 -16.39
C ASP A 198 -16.77 -10.31 -15.88
N LYS A 199 -15.81 -9.50 -15.44
CA LYS A 199 -14.49 -9.97 -14.97
C LYS A 199 -14.48 -10.37 -13.50
N PHE A 200 -15.29 -9.72 -12.67
CA PHE A 200 -15.23 -9.85 -11.21
C PHE A 200 -16.44 -10.57 -10.62
N ASN A 201 -16.24 -11.14 -9.43
CA ASN A 201 -17.24 -11.88 -8.64
C ASN A 201 -17.65 -11.11 -7.38
N THR A 202 -18.81 -11.45 -6.82
CA THR A 202 -19.40 -10.79 -5.65
C THR A 202 -18.58 -10.90 -4.36
N ASP A 203 -17.74 -11.93 -4.23
CA ASP A 203 -17.12 -12.32 -2.95
C ASP A 203 -15.70 -11.74 -2.78
N ILE A 204 -15.28 -10.85 -3.67
CA ILE A 204 -13.94 -10.24 -3.63
C ILE A 204 -13.93 -9.07 -2.64
N HIS A 205 -12.95 -9.04 -1.75
CA HIS A 205 -12.83 -8.05 -0.68
C HIS A 205 -11.72 -7.03 -0.92
N SER A 206 -10.66 -7.40 -1.65
CA SER A 206 -9.59 -6.47 -2.03
C SER A 206 -9.16 -6.69 -3.47
N ILE A 207 -9.08 -5.59 -4.23
CA ILE A 207 -8.63 -5.58 -5.62
C ILE A 207 -7.56 -4.49 -5.79
N HIS A 208 -6.34 -4.89 -6.11
CA HIS A 208 -5.27 -3.98 -6.50
C HIS A 208 -5.03 -4.07 -8.00
N LEU A 209 -5.26 -2.96 -8.70
CA LEU A 209 -5.12 -2.76 -10.15
C LEU A 209 -4.17 -1.60 -10.46
N ASP A 210 -3.37 -1.19 -9.49
CA ASP A 210 -2.46 -0.06 -9.64
C ASP A 210 -1.36 -0.32 -10.66
N HIS A 211 -0.76 0.76 -11.18
CA HIS A 211 0.33 0.68 -12.16
C HIS A 211 -0.05 -0.13 -13.41
N ASN A 212 -1.28 0.01 -13.89
CA ASN A 212 -1.73 -0.58 -15.15
C ASN A 212 -1.87 0.52 -16.22
N LYS A 213 -2.58 0.23 -17.32
CA LYS A 213 -2.85 1.16 -18.41
C LYS A 213 -4.34 1.43 -18.56
N ILE A 214 -5.09 1.34 -17.46
CA ILE A 214 -6.56 1.37 -17.52
C ILE A 214 -6.99 2.77 -17.93
N VAL A 215 -7.68 2.87 -19.07
CA VAL A 215 -8.28 4.11 -19.57
C VAL A 215 -9.79 4.07 -19.46
N THR A 216 -10.40 2.90 -19.70
CA THR A 216 -11.86 2.76 -19.73
C THR A 216 -12.33 1.82 -18.63
N VAL A 217 -13.22 2.32 -17.77
CA VAL A 217 -13.95 1.52 -16.79
C VAL A 217 -15.41 1.50 -17.22
N ALA A 218 -16.02 0.33 -17.37
CA ALA A 218 -17.46 0.25 -17.63
C ALA A 218 -18.25 0.70 -16.41
N LEU A 219 -19.40 1.37 -16.62
CA LEU A 219 -20.24 1.90 -15.53
C LEU A 219 -20.70 0.85 -14.51
N ASP A 220 -20.78 -0.41 -14.93
CA ASP A 220 -21.19 -1.53 -14.09
C ASP A 220 -20.01 -2.39 -13.60
N ALA A 221 -18.75 -2.02 -13.91
CA ALA A 221 -17.55 -2.83 -13.66
C ALA A 221 -17.46 -3.34 -12.22
N PHE A 222 -17.84 -2.50 -11.26
CA PHE A 222 -17.80 -2.81 -9.83
C PHE A 222 -19.18 -2.97 -9.20
N LYS A 223 -20.26 -2.95 -9.98
CA LYS A 223 -21.65 -2.87 -9.48
C LYS A 223 -22.04 -4.01 -8.54
N LYS A 224 -21.43 -5.19 -8.71
CA LYS A 224 -21.73 -6.40 -7.93
C LYS A 224 -20.83 -6.59 -6.71
N LEU A 225 -19.82 -5.73 -6.53
CA LEU A 225 -18.77 -5.92 -5.52
C LEU A 225 -19.14 -5.25 -4.19
N SER A 226 -20.30 -5.61 -3.63
CA SER A 226 -20.82 -4.98 -2.42
C SER A 226 -20.02 -5.31 -1.16
N GLN A 227 -19.23 -6.40 -1.18
CA GLN A 227 -18.34 -6.82 -0.10
C GLN A 227 -16.90 -6.28 -0.26
N LEU A 228 -16.61 -5.55 -1.34
CA LEU A 228 -15.27 -5.02 -1.57
C LEU A 228 -14.94 -3.95 -0.53
N GLU A 229 -13.89 -4.18 0.23
CA GLU A 229 -13.38 -3.29 1.26
C GLU A 229 -12.22 -2.44 0.76
N GLU A 230 -11.41 -2.95 -0.18
CA GLU A 230 -10.24 -2.25 -0.69
C GLU A 230 -10.20 -2.24 -2.21
N LEU A 231 -10.03 -1.04 -2.77
CA LEU A 231 -9.84 -0.84 -4.20
C LEU A 231 -8.66 0.11 -4.45
N ASN A 232 -7.64 -0.39 -5.12
CA ASN A 232 -6.52 0.42 -5.57
C ASN A 232 -6.54 0.52 -7.10
N LEU A 233 -6.78 1.72 -7.62
CA LEU A 233 -6.74 2.06 -9.05
C LEU A 233 -5.60 3.02 -9.39
N SER A 234 -4.70 3.29 -8.45
CA SER A 234 -3.66 4.31 -8.61
C SER A 234 -2.74 4.06 -9.80
N PHE A 235 -2.11 5.11 -10.32
CA PHE A 235 -1.19 5.02 -11.45
C PHE A 235 -1.82 4.33 -12.67
N ASN A 236 -3.01 4.81 -13.05
CA ASN A 236 -3.72 4.45 -14.28
C ASN A 236 -4.06 5.71 -15.08
N SER A 237 -4.82 5.61 -16.17
CA SER A 237 -5.16 6.75 -17.04
C SER A 237 -6.67 6.91 -17.23
N ILE A 238 -7.43 6.75 -16.14
CA ILE A 238 -8.90 6.68 -16.17
C ILE A 238 -9.52 8.04 -16.49
N GLY A 239 -9.20 9.09 -15.73
CA GLY A 239 -9.60 10.48 -15.93
C GLY A 239 -11.10 10.83 -15.82
N ASP A 240 -11.99 9.95 -16.27
CA ASP A 240 -13.44 10.15 -16.36
C ASP A 240 -14.19 9.15 -15.46
N LEU A 241 -14.14 9.39 -14.15
CA LEU A 241 -14.98 8.68 -13.19
C LEU A 241 -16.38 9.30 -13.12
N GLN A 242 -17.34 8.49 -12.70
CA GLN A 242 -18.75 8.86 -12.57
C GLN A 242 -19.32 8.13 -11.35
N PRO A 243 -20.36 8.69 -10.68
CA PRO A 243 -20.96 8.05 -9.50
C PRO A 243 -21.36 6.59 -9.72
N ALA A 244 -21.84 6.25 -10.91
CA ALA A 244 -22.23 4.88 -11.26
C ALA A 244 -21.09 3.86 -11.06
N HIS A 245 -19.84 4.24 -11.37
CA HIS A 245 -18.67 3.36 -11.25
C HIS A 245 -18.47 2.84 -9.82
N LEU A 246 -18.71 3.68 -8.80
CA LEU A 246 -18.48 3.34 -7.39
C LEU A 246 -19.76 2.95 -6.65
N SER A 247 -20.95 3.17 -7.24
CA SER A 247 -22.25 2.96 -6.58
C SER A 247 -22.49 1.56 -5.99
N GLY A 248 -21.82 0.53 -6.50
CA GLY A 248 -21.93 -0.85 -5.99
C GLY A 248 -21.00 -1.18 -4.82
N LEU A 249 -20.03 -0.31 -4.52
CA LEU A 249 -18.96 -0.53 -3.54
C LEU A 249 -19.39 -0.08 -2.13
N LEU A 250 -20.36 -0.78 -1.56
CA LEU A 250 -21.04 -0.37 -0.32
C LEU A 250 -20.20 -0.61 0.95
N SER A 251 -19.27 -1.57 0.93
CA SER A 251 -18.41 -1.92 2.07
C SER A 251 -17.01 -1.32 1.99
N LEU A 252 -16.78 -0.38 1.07
CA LEU A 252 -15.45 0.13 0.75
C LEU A 252 -14.89 0.95 1.92
N LYS A 253 -13.73 0.54 2.42
CA LYS A 253 -12.96 1.18 3.50
C LYS A 253 -11.71 1.88 2.98
N TYR A 254 -11.09 1.34 1.92
CA TYR A 254 -9.89 1.88 1.31
C TYR A 254 -10.12 2.15 -0.18
N LEU A 255 -9.86 3.37 -0.62
CA LEU A 255 -9.90 3.75 -2.02
C LEU A 255 -8.68 4.58 -2.38
N ASP A 256 -7.95 4.12 -3.38
CA ASP A 256 -6.79 4.82 -3.93
C ASP A 256 -6.99 5.15 -5.42
N LEU A 257 -7.09 6.45 -5.68
CA LEU A 257 -7.26 7.08 -6.99
C LEU A 257 -6.04 7.98 -7.29
N THR A 258 -4.90 7.74 -6.65
CA THR A 258 -3.67 8.51 -6.87
C THR A 258 -3.22 8.39 -8.32
N ASN A 259 -2.90 9.50 -8.98
CA ASN A 259 -2.41 9.50 -10.37
C ASN A 259 -3.28 8.70 -11.34
N ILE A 260 -4.57 9.04 -11.42
CA ILE A 260 -5.48 8.48 -12.44
C ILE A 260 -5.90 9.52 -13.49
N ASN A 261 -5.22 10.67 -13.53
CA ASN A 261 -5.50 11.82 -14.40
C ASN A 261 -6.84 12.54 -14.13
N LEU A 262 -7.31 12.59 -12.88
CA LEU A 262 -8.50 13.38 -12.53
C LEU A 262 -8.24 14.88 -12.72
N ARG A 263 -9.04 15.52 -13.57
CA ARG A 263 -9.03 16.98 -13.74
C ARG A 263 -10.06 17.69 -12.86
N LYS A 264 -11.18 17.00 -12.61
CA LYS A 264 -12.29 17.45 -11.76
C LYS A 264 -12.91 16.24 -11.09
N LEU A 265 -13.45 16.42 -9.89
CA LEU A 265 -14.28 15.41 -9.24
C LEU A 265 -15.75 15.61 -9.62
N PRO A 266 -16.44 14.56 -10.13
CA PRO A 266 -17.89 14.60 -10.32
C PRO A 266 -18.62 14.78 -8.99
N GLU A 267 -19.73 15.52 -9.01
CA GLU A 267 -20.63 15.57 -7.87
C GLU A 267 -21.14 14.17 -7.50
N LYS A 268 -21.24 13.90 -6.20
CA LYS A 268 -21.77 12.62 -5.66
C LYS A 268 -20.98 11.37 -6.08
N LEU A 269 -19.72 11.52 -6.52
CA LEU A 269 -18.88 10.37 -6.89
C LEU A 269 -18.83 9.31 -5.77
N PHE A 270 -18.78 9.78 -4.51
CA PHE A 270 -18.65 8.93 -3.33
C PHE A 270 -19.94 8.81 -2.50
N ALA A 271 -21.12 9.07 -3.08
CA ALA A 271 -22.38 9.15 -2.32
C ALA A 271 -22.81 7.81 -1.67
N SER A 272 -22.14 6.70 -1.98
CA SER A 272 -22.42 5.38 -1.40
C SER A 272 -21.28 4.85 -0.51
N GLN A 273 -20.15 5.56 -0.43
CA GLN A 273 -18.92 5.13 0.26
C GLN A 273 -18.90 5.63 1.71
N ASN A 274 -19.94 5.29 2.48
CA ASN A 274 -20.11 5.81 3.84
C ASN A 274 -19.12 5.22 4.86
N LEU A 275 -18.59 4.03 4.57
CA LEU A 275 -17.65 3.31 5.44
C LEU A 275 -16.18 3.59 5.09
N LEU A 276 -15.92 4.59 4.24
CA LEU A 276 -14.59 4.88 3.75
C LEU A 276 -13.72 5.47 4.87
N GLN A 277 -12.59 4.81 5.13
CA GLN A 277 -11.63 5.17 6.17
C GLN A 277 -10.38 5.83 5.59
N THR A 278 -9.99 5.41 4.38
CA THR A 278 -8.83 5.96 3.66
C THR A 278 -9.22 6.32 2.24
N LEU A 279 -8.98 7.59 1.89
CA LEU A 279 -9.15 8.11 0.53
C LEU A 279 -7.86 8.78 0.06
N ARG A 280 -7.26 8.23 -0.98
CA ARG A 280 -6.09 8.81 -1.65
C ARG A 280 -6.47 9.30 -3.03
N MET A 281 -6.23 10.59 -3.28
CA MET A 281 -6.47 11.24 -4.58
C MET A 281 -5.27 12.12 -4.97
N GLY A 282 -4.07 11.77 -4.49
CA GLY A 282 -2.84 12.48 -4.79
C GLY A 282 -2.46 12.43 -6.27
N ASP A 283 -1.50 13.25 -6.67
CA ASP A 283 -0.89 13.21 -8.02
C ASP A 283 -1.91 13.31 -9.17
N ASN A 284 -2.98 14.07 -8.96
CA ASN A 284 -3.99 14.35 -9.96
C ASN A 284 -3.88 15.83 -10.43
N MET A 285 -4.89 16.34 -11.12
CA MET A 285 -4.93 17.71 -11.64
C MET A 285 -6.11 18.50 -11.03
N LEU A 286 -6.49 18.18 -9.79
CA LEU A 286 -7.64 18.80 -9.13
C LEU A 286 -7.35 20.24 -8.73
N GLU A 287 -8.26 21.15 -9.10
CA GLU A 287 -8.21 22.56 -8.67
C GLU A 287 -9.24 22.87 -7.57
N GLU A 288 -10.31 22.08 -7.49
CA GLU A 288 -11.43 22.23 -6.56
C GLU A 288 -12.10 20.87 -6.29
N ILE A 289 -12.84 20.78 -5.18
CA ILE A 289 -13.66 19.62 -4.83
C ILE A 289 -15.10 20.09 -4.60
N PRO A 290 -16.12 19.41 -5.17
CA PRO A 290 -17.51 19.79 -4.96
C PRO A 290 -17.94 19.76 -3.49
N GLU A 291 -18.80 20.68 -3.07
CA GLU A 291 -19.21 20.85 -1.67
C GLU A 291 -19.74 19.57 -1.00
N SER A 292 -20.46 18.75 -1.78
CA SER A 292 -21.12 17.54 -1.29
C SER A 292 -20.23 16.29 -1.24
N THR A 293 -18.95 16.39 -1.62
CA THR A 293 -18.08 15.22 -1.84
C THR A 293 -17.90 14.37 -0.59
N PHE A 294 -17.79 15.01 0.58
CA PHE A 294 -17.43 14.35 1.85
C PHE A 294 -18.59 14.22 2.84
N PHE A 295 -19.82 14.59 2.45
CA PHE A 295 -20.93 14.74 3.40
C PHE A 295 -21.28 13.47 4.18
N ALA A 296 -21.03 12.28 3.62
CA ALA A 296 -21.37 10.99 4.22
C ALA A 296 -20.16 10.21 4.76
N MET A 297 -18.96 10.81 4.78
CA MET A 297 -17.70 10.12 5.13
C MET A 297 -17.31 10.32 6.61
N GLU A 298 -18.20 9.95 7.52
CA GLU A 298 -17.95 10.13 8.98
C GLU A 298 -16.80 9.25 9.49
N ASP A 299 -16.57 8.09 8.86
CA ASP A 299 -15.51 7.13 9.25
C ASP A 299 -14.13 7.46 8.67
N LEU A 300 -14.00 8.52 7.86
CA LEU A 300 -12.76 8.85 7.16
C LEU A 300 -11.69 9.31 8.15
N GLN A 301 -10.56 8.61 8.14
CA GLN A 301 -9.41 8.86 9.02
C GLN A 301 -8.21 9.42 8.27
N TYR A 302 -8.06 9.07 6.98
CA TYR A 302 -6.92 9.48 6.16
C TYR A 302 -7.43 10.07 4.84
N LEU A 303 -7.10 11.33 4.58
CA LEU A 303 -7.39 12.02 3.32
C LEU A 303 -6.10 12.57 2.69
N SER A 304 -5.82 12.11 1.48
CA SER A 304 -4.66 12.52 0.67
C SER A 304 -5.10 13.27 -0.58
N LEU A 305 -4.62 14.51 -0.72
CA LEU A 305 -4.84 15.41 -1.84
C LEU A 305 -3.51 16.02 -2.34
N GLU A 306 -2.38 15.40 -2.00
CA GLU A 306 -1.04 15.85 -2.37
C GLU A 306 -0.85 15.98 -3.88
N ASN A 307 0.14 16.78 -4.29
CA ASN A 307 0.55 16.90 -5.69
C ASN A 307 -0.63 17.19 -6.65
N ASN A 308 -1.57 18.04 -6.23
CA ASN A 308 -2.69 18.53 -7.05
C ASN A 308 -2.46 20.02 -7.41
N ARG A 309 -3.52 20.73 -7.84
CA ARG A 309 -3.46 22.14 -8.25
C ARG A 309 -4.40 23.01 -7.42
N ILE A 310 -4.63 22.62 -6.16
CA ILE A 310 -5.57 23.29 -5.28
C ILE A 310 -5.00 24.64 -4.86
N ARG A 311 -5.72 25.73 -5.17
CA ARG A 311 -5.30 27.10 -4.82
C ARG A 311 -5.85 27.61 -3.49
N ASN A 312 -7.04 27.16 -3.11
CA ASN A 312 -7.68 27.61 -1.88
C ASN A 312 -8.33 26.44 -1.16
N LEU A 313 -7.89 26.21 0.07
CA LEU A 313 -8.35 25.12 0.90
C LEU A 313 -9.84 25.24 1.23
N ILE A 314 -10.41 26.46 1.31
CA ILE A 314 -11.84 26.65 1.54
C ILE A 314 -12.71 26.07 0.41
N ARG A 315 -12.18 25.99 -0.82
CA ARG A 315 -12.89 25.42 -1.98
C ARG A 315 -12.84 23.89 -2.01
N VAL A 316 -12.13 23.28 -1.08
CA VAL A 316 -11.86 21.83 -1.05
C VAL A 316 -12.31 21.24 0.28
N LEU A 317 -12.09 21.97 1.36
CA LEU A 317 -12.40 21.62 2.75
C LEU A 317 -12.96 22.85 3.47
N SER A 318 -14.10 23.37 3.02
CA SER A 318 -14.81 24.40 3.79
C SER A 318 -15.22 23.87 5.18
N PRO A 319 -15.46 24.74 6.18
CA PRO A 319 -15.98 24.32 7.48
C PRO A 319 -17.23 23.42 7.38
N THR A 320 -18.03 23.57 6.34
CA THR A 320 -19.19 22.70 6.07
C THR A 320 -18.78 21.28 5.68
N HIS A 321 -17.75 21.10 4.84
CA HIS A 321 -17.22 19.77 4.48
C HIS A 321 -16.65 19.07 5.71
N LEU A 322 -15.85 19.83 6.46
CA LEU A 322 -15.10 19.37 7.61
C LEU A 322 -15.98 18.95 8.78
N LYS A 323 -17.20 19.50 8.86
CA LYS A 323 -18.22 19.07 9.83
C LYS A 323 -18.57 17.59 9.74
N SER A 324 -18.48 16.97 8.56
CA SER A 324 -18.72 15.53 8.38
C SER A 324 -17.47 14.70 8.66
N LEU A 325 -16.27 15.26 8.51
CA LEU A 325 -14.98 14.56 8.67
C LEU A 325 -14.52 14.53 10.13
N ILE A 326 -15.40 14.12 11.03
CA ILE A 326 -15.17 14.19 12.49
C ILE A 326 -14.11 13.22 13.01
N ASN A 327 -13.83 12.13 12.28
CA ASN A 327 -12.81 11.14 12.63
C ASN A 327 -11.51 11.31 11.83
N LEU A 328 -11.35 12.41 11.09
CA LEU A 328 -10.16 12.65 10.27
C LEU A 328 -8.93 12.84 11.17
N ARG A 329 -7.92 11.98 11.00
CA ARG A 329 -6.67 12.00 11.78
C ARG A 329 -5.50 12.54 10.97
N VAL A 330 -5.47 12.26 9.67
CA VAL A 330 -4.40 12.69 8.77
C VAL A 330 -4.99 13.41 7.57
N LEU A 331 -4.53 14.64 7.35
CA LEU A 331 -4.83 15.44 6.18
C LEU A 331 -3.54 15.82 5.45
N SER A 332 -3.37 15.29 4.25
CA SER A 332 -2.26 15.60 3.37
C SER A 332 -2.71 16.47 2.20
N VAL A 333 -2.21 17.70 2.13
CA VAL A 333 -2.42 18.66 1.03
C VAL A 333 -1.09 19.26 0.55
N PHE A 334 0.02 18.55 0.79
CA PHE A 334 1.35 19.03 0.40
C PHE A 334 1.50 19.12 -1.13
N ASN A 335 2.46 19.93 -1.60
CA ASN A 335 2.72 20.18 -3.02
C ASN A 335 1.45 20.55 -3.81
N ASN A 336 0.67 21.50 -3.29
CA ASN A 336 -0.44 22.13 -4.02
C ASN A 336 -0.09 23.61 -4.32
N ASN A 337 -1.08 24.43 -4.62
CA ASN A 337 -0.92 25.86 -4.89
C ASN A 337 -1.60 26.73 -3.84
N LEU A 338 -1.70 26.27 -2.58
CA LEU A 338 -2.38 27.01 -1.51
C LEU A 338 -1.66 28.33 -1.22
N GLU A 339 -2.37 29.45 -1.27
CA GLU A 339 -1.78 30.80 -1.11
C GLU A 339 -1.88 31.35 0.33
N SER A 340 -2.90 30.93 1.08
CA SER A 340 -3.14 31.37 2.45
C SER A 340 -4.00 30.40 3.24
N LEU A 341 -4.00 30.55 4.57
CA LEU A 341 -4.91 29.86 5.49
C LEU A 341 -5.85 30.86 6.17
N HIS A 342 -7.15 30.60 6.10
CA HIS A 342 -8.21 31.48 6.61
C HIS A 342 -8.57 31.15 8.07
N ASN A 343 -9.21 32.10 8.77
CA ASN A 343 -9.72 31.87 10.12
C ASN A 343 -10.69 30.69 10.19
N ASP A 344 -10.58 29.91 11.26
CA ASP A 344 -11.48 28.79 11.59
C ASP A 344 -11.58 27.75 10.45
N GLN A 345 -10.53 27.64 9.63
CA GLN A 345 -10.45 26.76 8.48
C GLN A 345 -10.67 25.29 8.84
N PHE A 346 -10.29 24.88 10.06
CA PHE A 346 -10.39 23.51 10.57
C PHE A 346 -11.35 23.37 11.76
N LEU A 347 -12.30 24.30 11.88
CA LEU A 347 -13.26 24.28 12.97
C LEU A 347 -14.05 22.96 12.96
N ASN A 348 -14.10 22.28 14.11
CA ASN A 348 -14.73 20.98 14.37
C ASN A 348 -13.93 19.71 14.00
N ASN A 349 -12.67 19.80 13.54
CA ASN A 349 -11.82 18.61 13.34
C ASN A 349 -10.88 18.37 14.52
N GLU A 350 -11.47 18.16 15.71
CA GLU A 350 -10.72 17.94 16.94
C GLU A 350 -9.93 16.62 16.94
N ALA A 351 -10.25 15.68 16.03
CA ALA A 351 -9.56 14.41 15.88
C ALA A 351 -8.27 14.50 15.05
N LEU A 352 -8.00 15.61 14.36
CA LEU A 352 -6.87 15.72 13.45
C LEU A 352 -5.55 15.71 14.23
N GLU A 353 -4.65 14.81 13.86
CA GLU A 353 -3.36 14.56 14.50
C GLU A 353 -2.19 15.02 13.61
N GLU A 354 -2.33 14.92 12.29
CA GLU A 354 -1.27 15.22 11.32
C GLU A 354 -1.79 16.08 10.16
N LEU A 355 -1.11 17.20 9.92
CA LEU A 355 -1.44 18.14 8.86
C LEU A 355 -0.20 18.49 8.03
N PHE A 356 -0.22 18.09 6.77
CA PHE A 356 0.87 18.30 5.82
C PHE A 356 0.48 19.38 4.80
N LEU A 357 1.11 20.55 4.92
CA LEU A 357 0.91 21.74 4.07
C LEU A 357 2.20 22.16 3.35
N ASP A 358 3.24 21.35 3.43
CA ASP A 358 4.54 21.62 2.83
C ASP A 358 4.50 21.72 1.31
N GLY A 359 5.43 22.48 0.72
CA GLY A 359 5.54 22.64 -0.73
C GLY A 359 4.38 23.40 -1.40
N ASN A 360 3.67 24.24 -0.65
CA ASN A 360 2.61 25.11 -1.16
C ASN A 360 3.14 26.54 -1.42
N GLU A 361 2.22 27.47 -1.70
CA GLU A 361 2.50 28.87 -1.99
C GLU A 361 2.09 29.79 -0.82
N ILE A 362 2.00 29.25 0.40
CA ILE A 362 1.36 29.92 1.54
C ILE A 362 2.23 31.10 1.96
N SER A 363 1.66 32.30 1.85
CA SER A 363 2.33 33.56 2.21
C SER A 363 1.74 34.21 3.47
N GLU A 364 0.52 33.84 3.85
CA GLU A 364 -0.19 34.35 5.02
C GLU A 364 -0.97 33.23 5.73
N ILE A 365 -0.89 33.23 7.06
CA ILE A 365 -1.68 32.37 7.94
C ILE A 365 -2.45 33.29 8.87
N SER A 366 -3.78 33.20 8.85
CA SER A 366 -4.63 33.98 9.75
C SER A 366 -4.46 33.51 11.19
N ILE A 367 -4.59 34.43 12.17
CA ILE A 367 -4.37 34.15 13.59
C ILE A 367 -5.18 32.96 14.14
N ASN A 368 -6.40 32.75 13.64
CA ASN A 368 -7.30 31.70 14.08
C ASN A 368 -7.35 30.52 13.09
N ALA A 369 -6.39 30.38 12.18
CA ALA A 369 -6.45 29.38 11.12
C ALA A 369 -6.55 27.95 11.65
N PHE A 370 -5.87 27.66 12.77
CA PHE A 370 -5.78 26.33 13.37
C PHE A 370 -6.76 26.11 14.53
N ASN A 371 -7.76 26.98 14.71
CA ASN A 371 -8.77 26.78 15.73
C ASN A 371 -9.49 25.43 15.56
N GLY A 372 -9.68 24.72 16.68
CA GLY A 372 -10.30 23.38 16.72
C GLY A 372 -9.30 22.22 16.68
N LEU A 373 -8.03 22.45 16.32
CA LEU A 373 -7.01 21.41 16.16
C LEU A 373 -6.31 21.02 17.48
N SER A 374 -7.09 20.70 18.52
CA SER A 374 -6.57 20.47 19.87
C SER A 374 -5.71 19.20 20.03
N ARG A 375 -5.84 18.23 19.12
CA ARG A 375 -5.06 16.98 19.09
C ARG A 375 -3.94 16.97 18.05
N LEU A 376 -3.72 18.07 17.33
CA LEU A 376 -2.70 18.10 16.28
C LEU A 376 -1.30 17.97 16.89
N ARG A 377 -0.57 16.96 16.42
CA ARG A 377 0.77 16.59 16.88
C ARG A 377 1.84 16.97 15.87
N ILE A 378 1.53 16.86 14.57
CA ILE A 378 2.48 17.12 13.49
C ILE A 378 1.91 18.19 12.57
N LEU A 379 2.66 19.27 12.39
CA LEU A 379 2.34 20.34 11.46
C LEU A 379 3.55 20.65 10.58
N TYR A 380 3.43 20.39 9.28
CA TYR A 380 4.45 20.72 8.29
C TYR A 380 4.00 21.88 7.42
N LEU A 381 4.80 22.94 7.43
CA LEU A 381 4.65 24.17 6.64
C LEU A 381 5.93 24.45 5.85
N SER A 382 6.81 23.46 5.70
CA SER A 382 8.08 23.56 4.98
C SER A 382 7.89 24.00 3.54
N LYS A 383 8.88 24.67 2.95
CA LYS A 383 8.87 25.02 1.52
C LYS A 383 7.60 25.79 1.11
N ASN A 384 7.27 26.83 1.86
CA ASN A 384 6.19 27.78 1.57
C ASN A 384 6.79 29.20 1.35
N LYS A 385 5.94 30.23 1.31
CA LYS A 385 6.31 31.63 1.05
C LYS A 385 6.15 32.53 2.28
N LEU A 386 6.18 31.95 3.48
CA LEU A 386 5.99 32.72 4.72
C LEU A 386 7.15 33.69 4.91
N THR A 387 6.84 34.97 5.14
CA THR A 387 7.83 36.02 5.45
C THR A 387 7.81 36.45 6.91
N LYS A 388 6.66 36.25 7.57
CA LYS A 388 6.40 36.53 8.98
C LYS A 388 5.34 35.56 9.51
N ILE A 389 5.29 35.39 10.82
CA ILE A 389 4.26 34.64 11.52
C ILE A 389 3.68 35.52 12.61
N GLN A 390 2.35 35.55 12.73
CA GLN A 390 1.68 36.32 13.78
C GLN A 390 1.82 35.61 15.13
N GLU A 391 2.05 36.39 16.19
CA GLU A 391 2.08 35.88 17.56
C GLU A 391 0.73 35.22 17.90
N GLY A 392 0.76 34.04 18.52
CA GLY A 392 -0.45 33.31 18.93
C GLY A 392 -1.09 32.45 17.83
N VAL A 393 -0.58 32.42 16.59
CA VAL A 393 -1.17 31.62 15.50
C VAL A 393 -1.24 30.12 15.81
N PHE A 394 -0.29 29.62 16.59
CA PHE A 394 -0.25 28.22 17.04
C PHE A 394 -0.95 28.02 18.39
N GLY A 395 -1.61 29.03 18.95
CA GLY A 395 -2.16 28.98 20.31
C GLY A 395 -3.13 27.82 20.58
N ALA A 396 -3.86 27.37 19.55
CA ALA A 396 -4.78 26.23 19.64
C ALA A 396 -4.07 24.85 19.66
N LEU A 397 -2.80 24.79 19.26
CA LEU A 397 -2.04 23.57 19.01
C LEU A 397 -1.27 23.11 20.27
N ALA A 398 -1.97 22.90 21.38
CA ALA A 398 -1.33 22.56 22.66
C ALA A 398 -0.66 21.17 22.68
N ALA A 399 -1.12 20.25 21.82
CA ALA A 399 -0.59 18.89 21.68
C ALA A 399 0.55 18.77 20.65
N LEU A 400 0.99 19.89 20.05
CA LEU A 400 1.96 19.86 18.96
C LEU A 400 3.32 19.35 19.44
N THR A 401 3.81 18.28 18.81
CA THR A 401 5.10 17.65 19.09
C THR A 401 6.13 17.94 18.01
N GLU A 402 5.71 18.16 16.77
CA GLU A 402 6.60 18.41 15.65
C GLU A 402 6.09 19.57 14.79
N LEU A 403 6.96 20.58 14.60
CA LEU A 403 6.70 21.73 13.76
C LEU A 403 7.84 21.93 12.76
N LYS A 404 7.49 21.94 11.47
CA LYS A 404 8.44 22.26 10.40
C LYS A 404 8.04 23.54 9.68
N LEU A 405 8.96 24.49 9.65
CA LEU A 405 8.85 25.81 9.04
C LEU A 405 10.06 26.10 8.12
N ASP A 406 10.85 25.08 7.80
CA ASP A 406 12.04 25.20 6.98
C ASP A 406 11.72 25.62 5.54
N LYS A 407 12.73 26.14 4.83
CA LYS A 407 12.60 26.55 3.42
C LYS A 407 11.50 27.58 3.18
N ASN A 408 11.31 28.50 4.13
CA ASN A 408 10.44 29.66 3.98
C ASN A 408 11.29 30.93 3.74
N SER A 409 10.72 32.11 3.96
CA SER A 409 11.43 33.39 3.87
C SER A 409 11.27 34.21 5.16
N LEU A 410 11.17 33.53 6.31
CA LEU A 410 10.98 34.16 7.61
C LEU A 410 12.19 35.04 7.96
N VAL A 411 11.93 36.31 8.28
CA VAL A 411 12.98 37.29 8.63
C VAL A 411 13.14 37.44 10.15
N GLU A 412 12.03 37.30 10.88
CA GLU A 412 11.95 37.38 12.32
C GLU A 412 10.83 36.46 12.85
N LEU A 413 10.86 36.19 14.15
CA LEU A 413 9.84 35.42 14.86
C LEU A 413 9.37 36.24 16.08
N PRO A 414 8.08 36.22 16.43
CA PRO A 414 7.60 36.75 17.71
C PRO A 414 8.20 36.00 18.90
N ALA A 415 8.46 36.71 20.00
CA ALA A 415 9.07 36.12 21.19
C ALA A 415 8.19 35.03 21.85
N GLU A 416 6.87 35.21 21.87
CA GLU A 416 5.95 34.26 22.50
C GLU A 416 5.28 33.30 21.49
N LEU A 417 5.83 33.16 20.27
CA LEU A 417 5.21 32.38 19.20
C LEU A 417 4.86 30.94 19.61
N LEU A 418 5.73 30.30 20.40
CA LEU A 418 5.63 28.88 20.78
C LEU A 418 5.31 28.67 22.27
N HIS A 419 4.87 29.72 22.98
CA HIS A 419 4.66 29.71 24.43
C HIS A 419 3.68 28.62 24.90
N GLN A 420 2.70 28.24 24.06
CA GLN A 420 1.70 27.21 24.36
C GLN A 420 2.11 25.78 23.99
N GLN A 421 3.11 25.60 23.12
CA GLN A 421 3.54 24.31 22.56
C GLN A 421 4.42 23.50 23.53
N LYS A 422 3.94 23.27 24.76
CA LYS A 422 4.72 22.59 25.82
C LYS A 422 5.12 21.16 25.48
N ALA A 423 4.41 20.51 24.56
CA ALA A 423 4.70 19.16 24.08
C ALA A 423 5.72 19.12 22.93
N LEU A 424 6.22 20.26 22.45
CA LEU A 424 7.09 20.33 21.26
C LEU A 424 8.41 19.60 21.51
N GLU A 425 8.73 18.66 20.63
CA GLU A 425 9.94 17.84 20.67
C GLU A 425 10.89 18.14 19.49
N PHE A 426 10.34 18.52 18.34
CA PHE A 426 11.11 18.83 17.13
C PHE A 426 10.66 20.14 16.51
N LEU A 427 11.61 21.04 16.28
CA LEU A 427 11.40 22.31 15.59
C LEU A 427 12.46 22.49 14.49
N CYS A 428 12.01 22.65 13.25
CA CYS A 428 12.90 22.98 12.13
C CYS A 428 12.53 24.35 11.55
N LEU A 429 13.50 25.26 11.59
CA LEU A 429 13.48 26.63 11.08
C LEU A 429 14.58 26.85 10.02
N SER A 430 15.21 25.78 9.57
CA SER A 430 16.34 25.84 8.65
C SER A 430 15.98 26.45 7.30
N GLU A 431 16.97 26.95 6.56
CA GLU A 431 16.77 27.52 5.23
C GLU A 431 15.72 28.67 5.23
N ASN A 432 15.85 29.60 6.18
CA ASN A 432 15.05 30.82 6.28
C ASN A 432 15.96 32.07 6.18
N LYS A 433 15.45 33.26 6.53
CA LYS A 433 16.17 34.54 6.50
C LYS A 433 16.29 35.15 7.90
N LEU A 434 16.27 34.33 8.95
CA LEU A 434 16.29 34.81 10.34
C LEU A 434 17.62 35.47 10.64
N SER A 435 17.58 36.70 11.13
CA SER A 435 18.78 37.48 11.53
C SER A 435 19.12 37.33 13.01
N SER A 436 18.13 36.98 13.83
CA SER A 436 18.25 36.70 15.26
C SER A 436 17.16 35.71 15.69
N ILE A 437 17.34 35.12 16.87
CA ILE A 437 16.33 34.32 17.56
C ILE A 437 15.88 35.12 18.79
N PRO A 438 14.58 35.28 19.08
CA PRO A 438 14.14 35.90 20.33
C PRO A 438 14.56 35.06 21.55
N GLU A 439 14.91 35.72 22.65
CA GLU A 439 15.38 35.06 23.87
C GLU A 439 14.33 34.08 24.44
N ASP A 440 13.06 34.49 24.44
CA ASP A 440 11.96 33.72 25.03
C ASP A 440 11.27 32.75 24.05
N LEU A 441 11.72 32.66 22.79
CA LEU A 441 11.05 31.86 21.75
C LEU A 441 10.72 30.44 22.18
N ILE A 442 11.70 29.79 22.86
CA ILE A 442 11.62 28.39 23.27
C ILE A 442 11.64 28.18 24.78
N HIS A 443 11.49 29.24 25.58
CA HIS A 443 11.62 29.18 27.04
C HIS A 443 10.71 28.13 27.69
N ASN A 444 9.50 27.93 27.14
CA ASN A 444 8.51 27.00 27.67
C ASN A 444 8.50 25.62 27.00
N ASN A 445 9.30 25.41 25.94
CA ASN A 445 9.32 24.16 25.18
C ASN A 445 10.34 23.18 25.80
N ILE A 446 10.13 22.83 27.08
CA ILE A 446 11.06 22.02 27.87
C ILE A 446 11.29 20.60 27.34
N ASN A 447 10.39 20.11 26.47
CA ASN A 447 10.48 18.79 25.84
C ASN A 447 11.22 18.83 24.49
N LEU A 448 11.71 20.00 24.06
CA LEU A 448 12.38 20.16 22.77
C LEU A 448 13.69 19.36 22.75
N LYS A 449 13.76 18.37 21.86
CA LYS A 449 14.90 17.47 21.67
C LYS A 449 15.76 17.91 20.50
N ILE A 450 15.15 18.44 19.45
CA ILE A 450 15.82 18.80 18.21
C ILE A 450 15.37 20.20 17.79
N LEU A 451 16.36 21.08 17.61
CA LEU A 451 16.20 22.42 17.04
C LEU A 451 17.14 22.57 15.85
N GLU A 452 16.57 22.68 14.65
CA GLU A 452 17.31 22.90 13.42
C GLU A 452 17.12 24.35 12.96
N ILE A 453 18.23 25.09 12.87
CA ILE A 453 18.27 26.52 12.49
C ILE A 453 19.37 26.82 11.46
N ASN A 454 19.91 25.79 10.81
CA ASN A 454 20.95 25.95 9.79
C ASN A 454 20.45 26.75 8.58
N ASP A 455 21.38 27.31 7.80
CA ASP A 455 21.06 28.08 6.59
C ASP A 455 20.11 29.26 6.84
N ASN A 456 20.39 30.00 7.92
CA ASN A 456 19.79 31.30 8.25
C ASN A 456 20.84 32.43 8.18
N GLN A 457 20.50 33.64 8.64
CA GLN A 457 21.37 34.82 8.65
C GLN A 457 21.73 35.26 10.09
N LEU A 458 21.77 34.30 11.03
CA LEU A 458 22.00 34.55 12.45
C LEU A 458 23.42 35.07 12.70
N THR A 459 23.54 36.19 13.38
CA THR A 459 24.84 36.77 13.78
C THR A 459 25.21 36.46 15.24
N THR A 460 24.21 36.22 16.08
CA THR A 460 24.35 35.90 17.50
C THR A 460 23.28 34.90 17.92
N ILE A 461 23.58 34.11 18.95
CA ILE A 461 22.58 33.31 19.66
C ILE A 461 22.35 34.00 21.02
N PRO A 462 21.10 34.31 21.41
CA PRO A 462 20.83 34.91 22.71
C PRO A 462 21.35 34.02 23.85
N GLU A 463 21.91 34.63 24.89
CA GLU A 463 22.45 33.91 26.05
C GLU A 463 21.39 33.03 26.75
N GLY A 464 20.10 33.38 26.63
CA GLY A 464 18.97 32.63 27.18
C GLY A 464 18.47 31.45 26.34
N THR A 465 18.67 31.43 25.01
CA THR A 465 18.06 30.42 24.11
C THR A 465 18.57 29.00 24.35
N VAL A 466 19.78 28.86 24.88
CA VAL A 466 20.39 27.56 25.22
C VAL A 466 20.46 27.35 26.74
N SER A 467 19.92 28.28 27.54
CA SER A 467 19.86 28.17 29.00
C SER A 467 18.71 27.24 29.43
N ASN A 468 18.70 26.04 28.85
CA ASN A 468 17.94 24.93 29.41
C ASN A 468 18.56 24.65 30.79
N ARG A 469 17.96 25.22 31.84
CA ARG A 469 18.41 25.06 33.22
C ARG A 469 18.37 23.59 33.55
N SER A 470 19.54 22.97 33.48
CA SER A 470 19.90 21.77 34.21
C SER A 470 19.83 22.08 35.72
N ALA A 471 18.62 22.15 36.28
CA ALA A 471 18.39 22.17 37.71
C ALA A 471 16.90 21.98 38.06
N ALA A 472 16.45 20.72 38.10
CA ALA A 472 15.70 20.09 39.21
C ALA A 472 15.11 18.75 38.77
#